data_AF-A0A1Y4BW57-F1
#
_entry.id   AF-A0A1Y4BW57-F1
#
_cell.length_a   1.000
_cell.length_b   1.000
_cell.length_c   1.000
_cell.angle_alpha   90.00
_cell.angle_beta   90.00
_cell.angle_gamma   90.00
#
_symmetry.space_group_name_H-M   'P 1'
#
loop_
_entity.id
_entity.type
_entity.pdbx_description
1 polymer ?
#
loop_
_entity_poly.entity_id
_entity_poly.type
_entity_poly.pdbx_seq_one_letter_code
_entity_poly.pdbx_strand_id
1 'polypeptide(L)'
;MLNLPSTVLVNRVMPKKVFYEHLKTTAAIKEQFVQQIERIEMVASIKEASIHIPGDKDVAEIDVLALYLKGIGIPYEAIELVARSISNKLLFICLTNESCKLLVRRDRLYETGWEPTDGAKLELVGSTLGELWDSIVSQVIFGDASYTDLAGRLERKRRSEALRLELEQVERKRKSEKQIAKKNALFDRKRAIEAELSRLEGES
;
A
#
# COMPACT_ATOMS: atom_id res chain seq x y z
N MET A 1 5.41 16.33 -5.84
CA MET A 1 4.37 15.30 -5.94
C MET A 1 4.96 13.90 -6.07
N LEU A 2 5.76 13.54 -7.10
CA LEU A 2 6.50 12.24 -7.07
C LEU A 2 7.89 12.21 -7.75
N ASN A 3 8.37 13.30 -8.37
CA ASN A 3 9.65 13.33 -9.09
C ASN A 3 9.78 12.31 -10.24
N LEU A 4 8.67 12.04 -10.94
CA LEU A 4 8.65 11.12 -12.08
C LEU A 4 9.28 11.77 -13.33
N PRO A 5 9.97 11.00 -14.19
CA PRO A 5 10.47 11.49 -15.48
C PRO A 5 9.36 12.07 -16.36
N SER A 6 9.65 13.12 -17.12
CA SER A 6 8.66 13.72 -18.02
C SER A 6 8.14 12.76 -19.09
N THR A 7 8.93 11.73 -19.44
CA THR A 7 8.60 10.72 -20.45
C THR A 7 7.47 9.77 -20.03
N VAL A 8 7.19 9.63 -18.74
CA VAL A 8 6.09 8.79 -18.23
C VAL A 8 4.81 9.58 -17.97
N LEU A 9 4.88 10.91 -17.98
CA LEU A 9 3.75 11.76 -17.61
C LEU A 9 2.67 11.74 -18.70
N VAL A 10 1.42 11.60 -18.27
CA VAL A 10 0.24 11.64 -19.14
C VAL A 10 -0.68 12.80 -18.79
N ASN A 11 -0.90 13.06 -17.50
CA ASN A 11 -1.76 14.13 -16.97
C ASN A 11 -3.15 14.20 -17.65
N ARG A 12 -3.82 13.04 -17.75
CA ARG A 12 -5.14 12.91 -18.39
C ARG A 12 -6.23 12.78 -17.35
N VAL A 13 -7.22 13.67 -17.39
CA VAL A 13 -8.42 13.54 -16.55
C VAL A 13 -9.23 12.32 -16.97
N MET A 14 -9.55 11.48 -15.99
CA MET A 14 -10.31 10.24 -16.18
C MET A 14 -11.77 10.46 -15.73
N PRO A 15 -12.77 10.22 -16.60
CA PRO A 15 -14.17 10.37 -16.19
C PRO A 15 -14.52 9.36 -15.10
N LYS A 16 -14.99 9.83 -13.93
CA LYS A 16 -15.39 8.95 -12.81
C LYS A 16 -16.39 7.86 -13.22
N LYS A 17 -17.24 8.20 -14.19
CA LYS A 17 -18.24 7.31 -14.82
C LYS A 17 -17.64 6.02 -15.36
N VAL A 18 -16.42 6.07 -15.89
CA VAL A 18 -15.72 4.88 -16.38
C VAL A 18 -15.52 3.85 -15.26
N PHE A 19 -15.21 4.30 -14.04
CA PHE A 19 -14.89 3.42 -12.92
C PHE A 19 -16.10 2.82 -12.20
N TYR A 20 -17.28 3.45 -12.21
CA TYR A 20 -18.44 2.88 -11.52
C TYR A 20 -19.50 2.27 -12.45
N GLU A 21 -19.42 2.48 -13.77
CA GLU A 21 -20.35 1.86 -14.72
C GLU A 21 -19.82 0.56 -15.33
N HIS A 22 -18.50 0.48 -15.55
CA HIS A 22 -17.88 -0.70 -16.16
C HIS A 22 -17.37 -1.70 -15.12
N LEU A 23 -17.21 -1.27 -13.86
CA LEU A 23 -16.86 -2.15 -12.76
C LEU A 23 -18.16 -2.66 -12.13
N LYS A 24 -18.17 -3.92 -11.68
CA LYS A 24 -19.31 -4.51 -10.95
C LYS A 24 -19.46 -3.86 -9.57
N THR A 25 -19.96 -2.64 -9.53
CA THR A 25 -19.98 -1.75 -8.36
C THR A 25 -21.30 -1.88 -7.59
N THR A 26 -21.24 -1.79 -6.26
CA THR A 26 -22.43 -1.67 -5.39
C THR A 26 -22.86 -0.20 -5.25
N ALA A 27 -24.06 0.06 -4.75
CA ALA A 27 -24.50 1.44 -4.49
C ALA A 27 -23.54 2.19 -3.54
N ALA A 28 -23.03 1.50 -2.50
CA ALA A 28 -22.10 2.07 -1.52
C ALA A 28 -20.75 2.47 -2.16
N ILE A 29 -20.16 1.60 -2.99
CA ILE A 29 -18.89 1.92 -3.67
C ILE A 29 -19.09 3.07 -4.67
N LYS A 30 -20.22 3.08 -5.39
CA LYS A 30 -20.57 4.20 -6.29
C LYS A 30 -20.68 5.52 -5.52
N GLU A 31 -21.24 5.48 -4.31
CA GLU A 31 -21.32 6.66 -3.45
C GLU A 31 -19.93 7.17 -3.04
N GLN A 32 -18.95 6.30 -2.78
CA GLN A 32 -17.57 6.73 -2.55
C GLN A 32 -17.00 7.51 -3.75
N PHE A 33 -17.21 7.04 -4.98
CA PHE A 33 -16.78 7.78 -6.18
C PHE A 33 -17.45 9.15 -6.33
N VAL A 34 -18.72 9.28 -5.95
CA VAL A 34 -19.48 10.52 -6.11
C VAL A 34 -19.20 11.51 -4.99
N GLN A 35 -19.15 11.04 -3.74
CA GLN A 35 -19.09 11.87 -2.53
C GLN A 35 -17.68 12.13 -2.05
N GLN A 36 -16.73 11.22 -2.28
CA GLN A 36 -15.38 11.35 -1.72
C GLN A 36 -14.35 11.79 -2.75
N ILE A 37 -14.59 11.49 -4.04
CA ILE A 37 -13.66 11.84 -5.13
C ILE A 37 -14.20 13.03 -5.91
N GLU A 38 -13.43 14.10 -5.97
CA GLU A 38 -13.66 15.25 -6.82
C GLU A 38 -13.31 14.91 -8.27
N ARG A 39 -12.05 14.52 -8.49
CA ARG A 39 -11.45 14.26 -9.81
C ARG A 39 -10.51 13.06 -9.75
N ILE A 40 -10.45 12.31 -10.84
CA ILE A 40 -9.45 11.26 -11.06
C ILE A 40 -8.58 11.69 -12.22
N GLU A 41 -7.28 11.55 -12.07
CA GLU A 41 -6.30 11.89 -13.09
C GLU A 41 -5.28 10.78 -13.24
N MET A 42 -5.00 10.39 -14.47
CA MET A 42 -3.88 9.52 -14.79
C MET A 42 -2.65 10.38 -14.95
N VAL A 43 -1.83 10.43 -13.91
CA VAL A 43 -0.65 11.30 -13.82
C VAL A 43 0.47 10.72 -14.67
N ALA A 44 0.70 9.41 -14.58
CA ALA A 44 1.75 8.73 -15.32
C ALA A 44 1.33 7.33 -15.75
N SER A 45 1.94 6.85 -16.84
CA SER A 45 1.89 5.48 -17.33
C SER A 45 3.33 5.07 -17.61
N ILE A 46 3.83 4.16 -16.79
CA ILE A 46 5.22 3.68 -16.82
C ILE A 46 5.25 2.37 -17.58
N LYS A 47 5.88 2.42 -18.75
CA LYS A 47 6.04 1.29 -19.68
C LYS A 47 7.44 1.29 -20.28
N GLU A 48 7.85 0.17 -20.85
CA GLU A 48 9.18 0.03 -21.46
C GLU A 48 9.50 1.15 -22.46
N ALA A 49 8.54 1.49 -23.33
CA ALA A 49 8.71 2.57 -24.31
C ALA A 49 8.94 3.97 -23.71
N SER A 50 8.64 4.18 -22.42
CA SER A 50 8.76 5.48 -21.74
C SER A 50 10.03 5.64 -20.89
N ILE A 51 10.59 4.54 -20.38
CA ILE A 51 11.74 4.56 -19.45
C ILE A 51 12.88 3.61 -19.85
N HIS A 52 12.73 2.86 -20.94
CA HIS A 52 13.70 1.87 -21.42
C HIS A 52 14.03 0.76 -20.40
N ILE A 53 13.11 0.51 -19.47
CA ILE A 53 13.16 -0.62 -18.54
C ILE A 53 12.17 -1.67 -19.05
N PRO A 54 12.63 -2.89 -19.38
CA PRO A 54 11.77 -3.92 -19.97
C PRO A 54 10.66 -4.36 -19.03
N GLY A 55 9.50 -4.66 -19.61
CA GLY A 55 8.43 -5.36 -18.91
C GLY A 55 8.82 -6.80 -18.57
N ASP A 56 8.07 -7.42 -17.67
CA ASP A 56 8.18 -8.86 -17.38
C ASP A 56 6.81 -9.54 -17.38
N LYS A 57 6.80 -10.84 -17.06
CA LYS A 57 5.59 -11.68 -17.15
C LYS A 57 4.46 -11.18 -16.23
N ASP A 58 4.82 -10.52 -15.14
CA ASP A 58 3.87 -10.10 -14.10
C ASP A 58 3.55 -8.60 -14.18
N VAL A 59 4.43 -7.81 -14.79
CA VAL A 59 4.29 -6.35 -14.93
C VAL A 59 4.66 -5.89 -16.34
N ALA A 60 3.63 -5.57 -17.13
CA ALA A 60 3.79 -4.93 -18.44
C ALA A 60 3.70 -3.39 -18.38
N GLU A 61 2.97 -2.86 -17.40
CA GLU A 61 2.69 -1.42 -17.24
C GLU A 61 2.36 -1.11 -15.77
N ILE A 62 2.79 0.06 -15.30
CA ILE A 62 2.44 0.62 -13.99
C ILE A 62 1.81 1.99 -14.21
N ASP A 63 0.55 2.14 -13.82
CA ASP A 63 -0.16 3.41 -13.91
C ASP A 63 -0.21 4.11 -12.55
N VAL A 64 -0.13 5.45 -12.61
CA VAL A 64 -0.21 6.32 -11.44
C VAL A 64 -1.50 7.14 -11.52
N LEU A 65 -2.43 6.85 -10.62
CA LEU A 65 -3.74 7.50 -10.56
C LEU A 65 -3.81 8.46 -9.37
N ALA A 66 -3.95 9.75 -9.64
CA ALA A 66 -4.28 10.74 -8.62
C ALA A 66 -5.79 10.81 -8.40
N LEU A 67 -6.19 10.69 -7.13
CA LEU A 67 -7.54 10.86 -6.64
C LEU A 67 -7.59 12.15 -5.83
N TYR A 68 -8.14 13.20 -6.44
CA TYR A 68 -8.42 14.45 -5.74
C TYR A 68 -9.64 14.24 -4.86
N LEU A 69 -9.44 14.27 -3.54
CA LEU A 69 -10.48 13.99 -2.56
C LEU A 69 -11.21 15.27 -2.17
N LYS A 70 -12.54 15.17 -1.97
CA LYS A 70 -13.37 16.27 -1.46
C LYS A 70 -13.17 16.54 0.04
N GLY A 71 -12.42 15.68 0.73
CA GLY A 71 -12.13 15.75 2.16
C GLY A 71 -11.09 14.71 2.55
N ILE A 72 -10.93 14.44 3.85
CA ILE A 72 -9.90 13.50 4.35
C ILE A 72 -10.28 12.01 4.25
N GLY A 73 -11.53 11.72 3.89
CA GLY A 73 -12.03 10.35 3.77
C GLY A 73 -11.50 9.66 2.52
N ILE A 74 -10.74 8.57 2.72
CA ILE A 74 -10.19 7.77 1.62
C ILE A 74 -11.26 6.76 1.15
N PRO A 75 -11.54 6.69 -0.17
CA PRO A 75 -12.52 5.79 -0.74
C PRO A 75 -11.95 4.38 -0.90
N TYR A 76 -11.67 3.71 0.22
CA TYR A 76 -10.96 2.44 0.25
C TYR A 76 -11.60 1.34 -0.61
N GLU A 77 -12.92 1.21 -0.58
CA GLU A 77 -13.61 0.17 -1.36
C GLU A 77 -13.58 0.48 -2.87
N ALA A 78 -13.66 1.75 -3.23
CA ALA A 78 -13.50 2.19 -4.61
C ALA A 78 -12.08 1.91 -5.12
N ILE A 79 -11.04 2.28 -4.36
CA ILE A 79 -9.64 2.00 -4.69
C ILE A 79 -9.43 0.50 -4.86
N GLU A 80 -9.92 -0.29 -3.90
CA GLU A 80 -9.83 -1.74 -3.91
C GLU A 80 -10.51 -2.36 -5.14
N LEU A 81 -11.69 -1.85 -5.52
CA LEU A 81 -12.40 -2.30 -6.71
C LEU A 81 -11.62 -1.99 -7.99
N VAL A 82 -11.07 -0.77 -8.11
CA VAL A 82 -10.26 -0.36 -9.28
C VAL A 82 -9.01 -1.22 -9.39
N ALA A 83 -8.27 -1.37 -8.27
CA ALA A 83 -7.05 -2.15 -8.19
C ALA A 83 -7.23 -3.64 -8.51
N ARG A 84 -8.42 -4.19 -8.30
CA ARG A 84 -8.75 -5.58 -8.68
C ARG A 84 -9.24 -5.74 -10.11
N SER A 85 -9.81 -4.68 -10.68
CA SER A 85 -10.47 -4.76 -11.98
C SER A 85 -9.53 -4.44 -13.15
N ILE A 86 -8.46 -3.71 -12.88
CA ILE A 86 -7.45 -3.34 -13.86
C ILE A 86 -6.27 -4.32 -13.72
N SER A 87 -5.80 -4.87 -14.85
CA SER A 87 -4.71 -5.84 -14.86
C SER A 87 -3.32 -5.20 -14.64
N ASN A 88 -3.17 -3.93 -15.00
CA ASN A 88 -1.94 -3.16 -14.77
C ASN A 88 -1.70 -2.93 -13.27
N LYS A 89 -0.44 -2.72 -12.89
CA LYS A 89 -0.13 -2.31 -11.51
C LYS A 89 -0.53 -0.86 -11.31
N LEU A 90 -1.14 -0.55 -10.17
CA LEU A 90 -1.67 0.77 -9.87
C LEU A 90 -1.07 1.35 -8.60
N LEU A 91 -0.44 2.51 -8.74
CA LEU A 91 -0.10 3.40 -7.63
C LEU A 91 -1.18 4.48 -7.54
N PHE A 92 -1.86 4.57 -6.41
CA PHE A 92 -2.85 5.62 -6.14
C PHE A 92 -2.22 6.74 -5.33
N ILE A 93 -2.49 7.98 -5.72
CA ILE A 93 -2.15 9.17 -4.95
C ILE A 93 -3.45 9.80 -4.48
N CYS A 94 -3.81 9.64 -3.21
CA CYS A 94 -4.91 10.39 -2.62
C CYS A 94 -4.43 11.80 -2.30
N LEU A 95 -5.08 12.81 -2.87
CA LEU A 95 -4.70 14.21 -2.75
C LEU A 95 -5.78 15.00 -2.01
N THR A 96 -5.34 15.82 -1.08
CA THR A 96 -6.09 16.93 -0.49
C THR A 96 -5.43 18.25 -0.87
N ASN A 97 -5.88 19.38 -0.33
CA ASN A 97 -5.29 20.68 -0.64
C ASN A 97 -3.82 20.80 -0.20
N GLU A 98 -3.42 20.15 0.89
CA GLU A 98 -2.09 20.32 1.50
C GLU A 98 -1.30 19.01 1.55
N SER A 99 -1.99 17.88 1.68
CA SER A 99 -1.34 16.59 1.90
C SER A 99 -1.72 15.55 0.86
N CYS A 100 -0.83 14.58 0.69
CA CYS A 100 -1.00 13.41 -0.14
C CYS A 100 -0.78 12.14 0.67
N LYS A 101 -1.33 11.03 0.16
CA LYS A 101 -1.13 9.69 0.69
C LYS A 101 -1.01 8.72 -0.48
N LEU A 102 -0.03 7.83 -0.43
CA LEU A 102 0.19 6.84 -1.47
C LEU A 102 -0.44 5.52 -1.07
N LEU A 103 -1.07 4.84 -2.02
CA LEU A 103 -1.64 3.51 -1.81
C LEU A 103 -1.28 2.57 -2.95
N VAL A 104 -0.97 1.33 -2.61
CA VAL A 104 -0.69 0.23 -3.56
C VAL A 104 -1.41 -1.02 -3.12
N ARG A 105 -1.91 -1.80 -4.09
CA ARG A 105 -2.49 -3.11 -3.81
C ARG A 105 -1.51 -4.21 -4.19
N ARG A 106 -1.26 -5.12 -3.25
CA ARG A 106 -0.63 -6.43 -3.50
C ARG A 106 -1.63 -7.54 -3.20
N ASP A 107 -1.45 -8.27 -2.10
CA ASP A 107 -2.45 -9.15 -1.49
C ASP A 107 -3.58 -8.36 -0.81
N ARG A 108 -3.21 -7.25 -0.17
CA ARG A 108 -4.11 -6.26 0.44
C ARG A 108 -3.67 -4.85 0.02
N LEU A 109 -4.47 -3.86 0.39
CA LEU A 109 -4.11 -2.46 0.22
C LEU A 109 -3.09 -2.05 1.29
N TYR A 110 -2.02 -1.40 0.85
CA TYR A 110 -1.01 -0.78 1.69
C TYR A 110 -1.02 0.72 1.45
N GLU A 111 -0.66 1.49 2.47
CA GLU A 111 -0.71 2.95 2.42
C GLU A 111 0.42 3.59 3.24
N THR A 112 0.85 4.78 2.83
CA THR A 112 1.76 5.63 3.62
C THR A 112 1.00 6.40 4.70
N GLY A 113 1.71 7.18 5.53
CA GLY A 113 1.08 8.29 6.25
C GLY A 113 0.64 9.41 5.30
N TRP A 114 -0.12 10.38 5.83
CA TRP A 114 -0.33 11.65 5.14
C TRP A 114 0.96 12.47 5.19
N GLU A 115 1.41 12.93 4.03
CA GLU A 115 2.62 13.74 3.89
C GLU A 115 2.33 15.00 3.08
N PRO A 116 3.10 16.09 3.28
CA PRO A 116 3.03 17.25 2.41
C PRO A 116 3.16 16.86 0.93
N THR A 117 2.34 17.50 0.11
CA THR A 117 2.21 17.17 -1.33
C THR A 117 3.51 17.36 -2.13
N ASP A 118 4.38 18.24 -1.64
CA ASP A 118 5.73 18.51 -2.14
C ASP A 118 6.79 17.53 -1.60
N GLY A 119 6.54 16.93 -0.43
CA GLY A 119 7.42 15.98 0.24
C GLY A 119 7.43 14.59 -0.38
N ALA A 120 6.31 14.14 -0.95
CA ALA A 120 6.25 12.83 -1.59
C ALA A 120 7.16 12.77 -2.83
N LYS A 121 8.09 11.81 -2.81
CA LYS A 121 9.04 11.50 -3.89
C LYS A 121 9.07 10.01 -4.08
N LEU A 122 9.22 9.57 -5.32
CA LEU A 122 9.35 8.17 -5.67
C LEU A 122 10.66 7.96 -6.41
N GLU A 123 11.43 6.99 -5.95
CA GLU A 123 12.61 6.52 -6.65
C GLU A 123 12.22 5.37 -7.57
N LEU A 124 12.53 5.49 -8.86
CA LEU A 124 12.27 4.44 -9.84
C LEU A 124 13.54 3.58 -9.98
N VAL A 125 13.62 2.50 -9.20
CA VAL A 125 14.79 1.62 -9.14
C VAL A 125 14.40 0.20 -9.53
N GLY A 126 15.10 -0.38 -10.51
CA GLY A 126 14.88 -1.76 -10.96
C GLY A 126 15.36 -1.97 -12.39
N SER A 127 15.72 -3.20 -12.73
CA SER A 127 16.15 -3.58 -14.09
C SER A 127 15.00 -4.11 -14.94
N THR A 128 13.86 -4.44 -14.33
CA THR A 128 12.59 -4.77 -14.99
C THR A 128 11.44 -3.97 -14.37
N LEU A 129 10.30 -3.89 -15.06
CA LEU A 129 9.10 -3.23 -14.50
C LEU A 129 8.59 -3.91 -13.22
N GLY A 130 8.80 -5.22 -13.04
CA GLY A 130 8.48 -5.94 -11.81
C GLY A 130 9.40 -5.55 -10.65
N GLU A 131 10.71 -5.46 -10.87
CA GLU A 131 11.64 -4.95 -9.85
C GLU A 131 11.33 -3.49 -9.48
N LEU A 132 11.02 -2.67 -10.49
CA LEU A 132 10.60 -1.28 -10.30
C LEU A 132 9.30 -1.20 -9.51
N TRP A 133 8.32 -2.04 -9.83
CA TRP A 133 7.07 -2.13 -9.08
C TRP A 133 7.31 -2.54 -7.62
N ASP A 134 8.16 -3.54 -7.39
CA ASP A 134 8.53 -3.97 -6.04
C ASP A 134 9.26 -2.84 -5.28
N SER A 135 10.08 -2.04 -5.95
CA SER A 135 10.70 -0.84 -5.35
C SER A 135 9.67 0.21 -4.94
N ILE A 136 8.65 0.47 -5.78
CA ILE A 136 7.54 1.38 -5.46
C ILE A 136 6.75 0.86 -4.25
N VAL A 137 6.42 -0.44 -4.25
CA VAL A 137 5.70 -1.07 -3.14
C VAL A 137 6.51 -1.02 -1.85
N SER A 138 7.83 -1.23 -1.93
CA SER A 138 8.73 -1.10 -0.79
C SER A 138 8.69 0.31 -0.19
N GLN A 139 8.72 1.35 -1.03
CA GLN A 139 8.67 2.74 -0.57
C GLN A 139 7.36 3.03 0.16
N VAL A 140 6.23 2.52 -0.34
CA VAL A 140 4.93 2.70 0.32
C VAL A 140 4.84 1.96 1.66
N ILE A 141 5.43 0.76 1.77
CA ILE A 141 5.27 -0.10 2.96
C ILE A 141 6.34 0.17 4.03
N PHE A 142 7.57 0.46 3.62
CA PHE A 142 8.77 0.53 4.47
C PHE A 142 9.47 1.88 4.41
N GLY A 143 9.17 2.74 3.43
CA GLY A 143 9.81 4.05 3.27
C GLY A 143 11.17 4.01 2.56
N ASP A 144 11.52 2.89 1.92
CA ASP A 144 12.78 2.72 1.18
C ASP A 144 12.56 2.04 -0.18
N ALA A 145 13.47 2.30 -1.12
CA ALA A 145 13.42 1.80 -2.49
C ALA A 145 13.97 0.37 -2.69
N SER A 146 14.27 -0.37 -1.61
CA SER A 146 14.88 -1.69 -1.73
C SER A 146 13.86 -2.75 -2.16
N TYR A 147 13.93 -3.16 -3.42
CA TYR A 147 13.12 -4.24 -3.99
C TYR A 147 13.64 -5.64 -3.63
N THR A 148 14.86 -5.75 -3.11
CA THR A 148 15.50 -7.03 -2.74
C THR A 148 14.71 -7.74 -1.64
N ASP A 149 14.38 -9.01 -1.87
CA ASP A 149 13.62 -9.85 -0.92
C ASP A 149 12.33 -9.17 -0.41
N LEU A 150 11.63 -8.40 -1.26
CA LEU A 150 10.41 -7.71 -0.82
C LEU A 150 9.37 -8.69 -0.25
N ALA A 151 9.27 -9.90 -0.82
CA ALA A 151 8.40 -10.95 -0.31
C ALA A 151 8.78 -11.38 1.12
N GLY A 152 10.06 -11.65 1.39
CA GLY A 152 10.54 -12.01 2.72
C GLY A 152 10.39 -10.87 3.72
N ARG A 153 10.70 -9.63 3.32
CA ARG A 153 10.49 -8.42 4.15
C ARG A 153 9.03 -8.26 4.55
N LEU A 154 8.11 -8.49 3.60
CA LEU A 154 6.68 -8.40 3.85
C LEU A 154 6.20 -9.49 4.81
N GLU A 155 6.70 -10.71 4.65
CA GLU A 155 6.39 -11.82 5.54
C GLU A 155 6.90 -11.58 6.96
N ARG A 156 8.15 -11.09 7.11
CA ARG A 156 8.70 -10.67 8.40
C ARG A 156 7.83 -9.60 9.06
N LYS A 157 7.43 -8.56 8.31
CA LYS A 157 6.51 -7.51 8.81
C LYS A 157 5.18 -8.09 9.29
N ARG A 158 4.53 -8.96 8.50
CA ARG A 158 3.25 -9.59 8.88
C ARG A 158 3.38 -10.45 10.12
N ARG A 159 4.45 -11.24 10.21
CA ARG A 159 4.73 -12.09 11.37
C ARG A 159 4.93 -11.24 12.63
N SER A 160 5.68 -10.14 12.53
CA SER A 160 5.85 -9.20 13.64
C SER A 160 4.53 -8.53 14.04
N GLU A 161 3.69 -8.10 13.08
CA GLU A 161 2.34 -7.57 13.35
C GLU A 161 1.46 -8.61 14.09
N ALA A 162 1.45 -9.86 13.63
CA ALA A 162 0.67 -10.94 14.25
C ALA A 162 1.16 -11.27 15.67
N LEU A 163 2.48 -11.34 15.88
CA LEU A 163 3.08 -11.58 17.19
C LEU A 163 2.80 -10.43 18.17
N ARG A 164 2.83 -9.17 17.72
CA ARG A 164 2.47 -8.02 18.55
C ARG A 164 0.99 -8.06 18.99
N LEU A 165 0.09 -8.45 18.09
CA LEU A 165 -1.31 -8.64 18.43
C LEU A 165 -1.49 -9.80 19.43
N GLU A 166 -0.79 -10.92 19.23
CA GLU A 166 -0.82 -12.05 20.16
C GLU A 166 -0.28 -11.63 21.54
N LEU A 167 0.81 -10.87 21.58
CA LEU A 167 1.38 -10.33 22.81
C LEU A 167 0.35 -9.52 23.60
N GLU A 168 -0.35 -8.60 22.94
CA GLU A 168 -1.40 -7.80 23.57
C GLU A 168 -2.52 -8.69 24.15
N GLN A 169 -2.96 -9.70 23.40
CA GLN A 169 -3.99 -10.64 23.88
C GLN A 169 -3.51 -11.45 25.08
N VAL A 170 -2.27 -11.96 25.06
CA VAL A 170 -1.66 -12.70 26.16
C VAL A 170 -1.54 -11.81 27.39
N GLU A 171 -1.11 -10.55 27.24
CA GLU A 171 -1.01 -9.59 28.33
C GLU A 171 -2.37 -9.27 28.96
N ARG A 172 -3.40 -9.02 28.14
CA ARG A 172 -4.77 -8.81 28.59
C ARG A 172 -5.29 -10.02 29.38
N LYS A 173 -5.14 -11.24 28.83
CA LYS A 173 -5.54 -12.50 29.49
C LYS A 173 -4.81 -12.70 30.83
N ARG A 174 -3.51 -12.40 30.87
CA ARG A 174 -2.68 -12.52 32.08
C ARG A 174 -3.12 -11.58 33.19
N LYS A 175 -3.59 -10.36 32.86
CA LYS A 175 -4.11 -9.40 33.85
C LYS A 175 -5.40 -9.88 34.51
N SER A 176 -6.27 -10.58 33.76
CA SER A 176 -7.54 -11.12 34.27
C SER A 176 -7.46 -12.52 34.89
N GLU A 177 -6.35 -13.25 34.69
CA GLU A 177 -6.21 -14.64 35.14
C GLU A 177 -5.90 -14.73 36.64
N LYS A 178 -6.65 -15.58 37.35
CA LYS A 178 -6.55 -15.79 38.81
C LYS A 178 -5.72 -17.02 39.16
N GLN A 179 -5.71 -18.04 38.30
CA GLN A 179 -4.96 -19.27 38.54
C GLN A 179 -3.47 -19.06 38.28
N ILE A 180 -2.64 -19.26 39.31
CA ILE A 180 -1.17 -19.05 39.23
C ILE A 180 -0.54 -19.88 38.10
N ALA A 181 -0.93 -21.16 37.96
CA ALA A 181 -0.41 -22.04 36.93
C ALA A 181 -0.66 -21.50 35.50
N LYS A 182 -1.89 -21.01 35.23
CA LYS A 182 -2.24 -20.42 33.93
C LYS A 182 -1.54 -19.09 33.70
N LYS A 183 -1.37 -18.28 34.75
CA LYS A 183 -0.64 -17.02 34.70
C LYS A 183 0.84 -17.23 34.34
N ASN A 184 1.46 -18.29 34.86
CA ASN A 184 2.83 -18.67 34.53
C ASN A 184 2.95 -19.15 33.07
N ALA A 185 2.03 -20.01 32.60
CA ALA A 185 2.02 -20.43 31.20
C ALA A 185 1.87 -19.25 30.22
N LEU A 186 1.03 -18.25 30.57
CA LEU A 186 0.90 -17.01 29.80
C LEU A 186 2.18 -16.16 29.84
N PHE A 187 2.94 -16.20 30.93
CA PHE A 187 4.22 -15.51 31.04
C PHE A 187 5.31 -16.16 30.17
N ASP A 188 5.36 -17.49 30.14
CA ASP A 188 6.29 -18.23 29.27
C ASP A 188 5.94 -17.98 27.80
N ARG A 189 4.66 -17.98 27.45
CA ARG A 189 4.21 -17.63 26.10
C ARG A 189 4.58 -16.20 25.72
N LYS A 190 4.39 -15.24 26.64
CA LYS A 190 4.82 -13.85 26.45
C LYS A 190 6.32 -13.77 26.13
N ARG A 191 7.18 -14.42 26.94
CA ARG A 191 8.63 -14.41 26.72
C ARG A 191 9.03 -15.03 25.38
N ALA A 192 8.37 -16.12 24.98
CA ALA A 192 8.61 -16.74 23.68
C ALA A 192 8.27 -15.79 22.51
N ILE A 193 7.15 -15.06 22.62
CA ILE A 193 6.75 -14.06 21.62
C ILE A 193 7.76 -12.89 21.56
N GLU A 194 8.21 -12.37 22.71
CA GLU A 194 9.22 -11.30 22.78
C GLU A 194 10.56 -11.73 22.17
N ALA A 195 11.01 -12.96 22.44
CA ALA A 195 12.24 -13.50 21.85
C ALA A 195 12.15 -13.64 20.32
N GLU A 196 11.00 -14.10 19.81
CA GLU A 196 10.76 -14.22 18.38
C GLU A 196 10.71 -12.85 17.68
N LEU A 197 10.04 -11.86 18.29
CA LEU A 197 10.03 -10.47 17.79
C LEU A 197 11.45 -9.90 17.70
N SER A 198 12.25 -10.09 18.75
CA SER A 198 13.64 -9.62 18.76
C SER A 198 14.50 -10.27 17.67
N ARG A 199 14.25 -11.55 17.34
CA ARG A 199 14.95 -12.22 16.23
C ARG A 199 14.57 -11.60 14.89
N LEU A 200 13.28 -11.39 14.64
CA LEU A 200 12.79 -10.82 13.38
C LEU A 200 13.25 -9.37 13.17
N GLU A 201 13.31 -8.59 14.24
CA GLU A 201 13.80 -7.19 14.21
C GLU A 201 15.33 -7.11 14.02
N GLY A 202 16.08 -8.10 14.50
CA GLY A 202 17.54 -8.18 14.30
C GLY A 202 17.97 -8.68 12.90
N GLU A 203 17.05 -9.26 12.13
CA GLU A 203 17.26 -9.70 10.75
C GLU A 203 16.86 -8.63 9.71
N SER A 204 16.38 -7.47 10.15
CA SER A 204 15.81 -6.40 9.31
C SER A 204 16.82 -5.31 8.93
#